data_AF-A0A9P5RQM8-F1
#
_entry.id   AF-A0A9P5RQM8-F1
#
_cell.length_a   1.000
_cell.length_b   1.000
_cell.length_c   1.000
_cell.angle_alpha   90.00
_cell.angle_beta   90.00
_cell.angle_gamma   90.00
#
_symmetry.space_group_name_H-M   'P 1'
#
loop_
_entity.id
_entity.type
_entity.pdbx_description
1 polymer ?
#
loop_
_entity_poly.entity_id
_entity_poly.type
_entity_poly.pdbx_seq_one_letter_code
_entity_poly.pdbx_strand_id
1 'polypeptide(L)'
;TVISQTFEKYFALPDPALRAANKGPLITDNIAPWIKYHEQHLQGNGANGHYIGDSVTLADVKADYLITIIQGITGEELISEEKTPAIWRVKKELEKVEGIAVWRASEEYKGISEQNFAFLGYH
;
A
#
# COMPACT_ATOMS: atom_id res chain seq x y z
N THR A 1 4.78 -20.02 0.22
CA THR A 1 5.37 -18.74 -0.24
C THR A 1 5.29 -17.75 0.88
N VAL A 2 6.29 -16.88 1.10
CA VAL A 2 6.34 -15.93 2.24
C VAL A 2 5.04 -15.11 2.39
N ILE A 3 4.35 -14.82 1.29
CA ILE A 3 3.05 -14.13 1.26
C ILE A 3 1.97 -14.85 2.08
N SER A 4 1.91 -16.20 2.11
CA SER A 4 0.90 -16.90 2.91
C SER A 4 1.17 -16.81 4.41
N GLN A 5 2.45 -16.75 4.82
CA GLN A 5 2.82 -16.70 6.24
C GLN A 5 2.53 -15.34 6.87
N THR A 6 2.85 -14.23 6.18
CA THR A 6 2.45 -12.88 6.65
C THR A 6 0.93 -12.75 6.66
N PHE A 7 0.26 -13.29 5.64
CA PHE A 7 -1.19 -13.26 5.55
C PHE A 7 -1.86 -14.00 6.72
N GLU A 8 -1.46 -15.24 6.97
CA GLU A 8 -1.97 -16.08 8.06
C GLU A 8 -1.70 -15.45 9.44
N LYS A 9 -0.51 -14.88 9.65
CA LYS A 9 -0.09 -14.35 10.94
C LYS A 9 -0.82 -13.06 11.34
N TYR A 10 -1.15 -12.19 10.39
CA TYR A 10 -1.65 -10.85 10.70
C TYR A 10 -3.09 -10.60 10.27
N PHE A 11 -3.57 -11.27 9.20
CA PHE A 11 -4.84 -10.94 8.57
C PHE A 11 -5.89 -12.06 8.67
N ALA A 12 -5.49 -13.33 8.64
CA ALA A 12 -6.41 -14.47 8.82
C ALA A 12 -6.80 -14.74 10.29
N LEU A 13 -6.84 -13.69 11.12
CA LEU A 13 -7.13 -13.78 12.54
C LEU A 13 -8.63 -13.53 12.79
N PRO A 14 -9.41 -14.52 13.24
CA PRO A 14 -10.85 -14.37 13.42
C PRO A 14 -11.21 -13.43 14.59
N ASP A 15 -10.32 -13.26 15.57
CA ASP A 15 -10.54 -12.42 16.74
C ASP A 15 -10.08 -10.96 16.48
N PRO A 16 -10.98 -9.96 16.54
CA PRO A 16 -10.64 -8.54 16.45
C PRO A 16 -9.60 -8.06 17.47
N ALA A 17 -9.60 -8.61 18.69
CA ALA A 17 -8.64 -8.21 19.74
C ALA A 17 -7.21 -8.66 19.39
N LEU A 18 -7.07 -9.87 18.84
CA LEU A 18 -5.78 -10.35 18.33
C LEU A 18 -5.31 -9.54 17.12
N ARG A 19 -6.21 -9.14 16.22
CA ARG A 19 -5.87 -8.26 15.08
C ARG A 19 -5.36 -6.89 15.55
N ALA A 20 -6.00 -6.30 16.56
CA ALA A 20 -5.57 -5.05 17.15
C ALA A 20 -4.19 -5.17 17.83
N ALA A 21 -3.98 -6.23 18.61
CA ALA A 21 -2.69 -6.50 19.26
C ALA A 21 -1.55 -6.73 18.25
N ASN A 22 -1.87 -7.35 17.11
CA ASN A 22 -0.89 -7.64 16.05
C ASN A 22 -0.63 -6.47 15.10
N LYS A 23 -1.37 -5.35 15.21
CA LYS A 23 -1.13 -4.13 14.41
C LYS A 23 0.28 -3.58 14.61
N GLY A 24 0.74 -3.49 15.86
CA GLY A 24 2.10 -3.02 16.19
C GLY A 24 3.18 -3.88 15.53
N PRO A 25 3.22 -5.20 15.79
CA PRO A 25 4.15 -6.12 15.15
C PRO A 25 4.05 -6.15 13.61
N LEU A 26 2.85 -6.02 13.03
CA LEU A 26 2.70 -5.90 11.57
C LEU A 26 3.43 -4.67 11.04
N ILE A 27 3.28 -3.54 11.73
CA ILE A 27 3.94 -2.29 11.38
C ILE A 27 5.45 -2.42 11.50
N THR A 28 5.96 -2.85 12.66
CA THR A 28 7.40 -2.90 12.93
C THR A 28 8.15 -3.92 12.08
N ASP A 29 7.54 -5.09 11.86
CA ASP A 29 8.25 -6.23 11.27
C ASP A 29 8.11 -6.26 9.75
N ASN A 30 7.07 -5.63 9.18
CA ASN A 30 6.76 -5.74 7.75
C ASN A 30 6.59 -4.37 7.07
N ILE A 31 5.68 -3.52 7.56
CA ILE A 31 5.34 -2.25 6.88
C ILE A 31 6.50 -1.27 6.92
N ALA A 32 7.09 -1.01 8.08
CA ALA A 32 8.18 -0.04 8.22
C ALA A 32 9.44 -0.44 7.42
N PRO A 33 9.90 -1.72 7.42
CA PRO A 33 10.96 -2.17 6.53
C PRO A 33 10.63 -1.99 5.05
N TRP A 34 9.40 -2.29 4.64
CA TRP A 34 8.95 -2.09 3.26
C TRP A 34 9.03 -0.62 2.86
N ILE A 35 8.46 0.29 3.67
CA ILE A 35 8.48 1.73 3.42
C ILE A 35 9.92 2.22 3.28
N LYS A 36 10.79 1.86 4.23
CA LYS A 36 12.20 2.28 4.21
C LYS A 36 12.90 1.84 2.92
N TYR A 37 12.78 0.56 2.56
CA TYR A 37 13.45 0.03 1.38
C TYR A 37 12.93 0.69 0.09
N HIS A 38 11.60 0.79 -0.05
CA HIS A 38 10.96 1.29 -1.26
C HIS A 38 11.17 2.81 -1.44
N GLU A 39 11.12 3.59 -0.37
CA GLU A 39 11.43 5.03 -0.41
C GLU A 39 12.90 5.24 -0.81
N GLN A 40 13.84 4.48 -0.23
CA GLN A 40 15.26 4.56 -0.60
C GLN A 40 15.52 4.17 -2.06
N HIS A 41 14.87 3.11 -2.54
CA HIS A 41 14.97 2.67 -3.94
C HIS A 41 14.51 3.77 -4.90
N LEU A 42 13.33 4.35 -4.64
CA LEU A 42 12.77 5.41 -5.46
C LEU A 42 13.59 6.70 -5.37
N GLN A 43 14.13 7.06 -4.20
CA GLN A 43 15.07 8.19 -4.12
C GLN A 43 16.33 7.93 -4.95
N GLY A 44 16.86 6.71 -4.91
CA GLY A 44 18.03 6.30 -5.68
C GLY A 44 17.83 6.36 -7.21
N ASN A 45 16.59 6.29 -7.69
CA ASN A 45 16.27 6.41 -9.11
C ASN A 45 15.92 7.85 -9.56
N GLY A 46 16.18 8.85 -8.72
CA GLY A 46 15.89 10.25 -8.98
C GLY A 46 14.48 10.68 -8.54
N ALA A 47 13.75 9.83 -7.82
CA ALA A 47 12.41 10.08 -7.32
C ALA A 47 11.48 10.61 -8.42
N ASN A 48 11.52 10.00 -9.61
CA ASN A 48 10.72 10.45 -10.75
C ASN A 48 9.25 10.00 -10.69
N GLY A 49 8.90 9.11 -9.76
CA GLY A 49 7.55 8.56 -9.59
C GLY A 49 7.34 7.20 -10.24
N HIS A 50 8.40 6.53 -10.71
CA HIS A 50 8.33 5.20 -11.31
C HIS A 50 9.34 4.27 -10.67
N TYR A 51 8.96 3.02 -10.42
CA TYR A 51 9.87 1.99 -9.90
C TYR A 51 10.95 1.59 -10.90
N ILE A 52 10.62 1.63 -12.19
CA ILE A 52 11.48 1.20 -13.30
C ILE A 52 11.36 2.22 -14.44
N GLY A 53 12.50 2.77 -14.87
CA GLY A 53 12.54 3.71 -15.99
C GLY A 53 11.80 5.02 -15.68
N ASP A 54 11.11 5.57 -16.67
CA ASP A 54 10.42 6.85 -16.65
C ASP A 54 8.95 6.75 -17.08
N SER A 55 8.38 5.55 -16.99
CA SER A 55 7.01 5.26 -17.43
C SER A 55 6.29 4.36 -16.43
N VAL A 56 4.96 4.42 -16.44
CA VAL A 56 4.13 3.55 -15.61
C VAL A 56 4.33 2.08 -15.99
N THR A 57 4.59 1.27 -14.98
CA THR A 57 4.74 -0.19 -15.07
C THR A 57 3.80 -0.90 -14.10
N LEU A 58 3.72 -2.22 -14.21
CA LEU A 58 3.01 -3.04 -13.24
C LEU A 58 3.56 -2.91 -11.81
N ALA A 59 4.85 -2.56 -11.65
CA ALA A 59 5.45 -2.34 -10.34
C ALA A 59 4.81 -1.15 -9.62
N ASP A 60 4.55 -0.06 -10.35
CA ASP A 60 3.89 1.13 -9.82
C ASP A 60 2.46 0.80 -9.37
N VAL A 61 1.69 0.10 -10.22
CA VAL A 61 0.30 -0.30 -9.93
C VAL A 61 0.23 -1.18 -8.67
N LYS A 62 1.14 -2.15 -8.54
CA LYS A 62 1.19 -3.02 -7.35
C LYS A 62 1.60 -2.25 -6.10
N ALA A 63 2.55 -1.32 -6.21
CA ALA A 63 2.97 -0.50 -5.09
C ALA A 63 1.82 0.40 -4.63
N ASP A 64 1.10 1.05 -5.53
CA ASP A 64 -0.06 1.88 -5.20
C ASP A 64 -1.19 1.10 -4.51
N TYR A 65 -1.46 -0.12 -4.95
CA TYR A 65 -2.40 -1.00 -4.27
C TYR A 65 -1.95 -1.31 -2.83
N LEU A 66 -0.67 -1.65 -2.65
CA LEU A 66 -0.12 -1.92 -1.32
C LEU A 66 -0.10 -0.66 -0.44
N ILE A 67 0.19 0.51 -1.00
CA ILE A 67 0.11 1.79 -0.29
C ILE A 67 -1.31 2.02 0.23
N THR A 68 -2.33 1.74 -0.59
CA THR A 68 -3.74 1.85 -0.18
C THR A 68 -4.07 0.92 0.99
N ILE A 69 -3.56 -0.31 0.97
CA ILE A 69 -3.71 -1.25 2.11
C ILE A 69 -3.01 -0.70 3.36
N ILE A 70 -1.76 -0.23 3.23
CA ILE A 70 -1.00 0.32 4.37
C ILE A 70 -1.74 1.53 4.95
N GLN A 71 -2.25 2.43 4.12
CA GLN A 71 -3.02 3.59 4.58
C GLN A 71 -4.33 3.19 5.26
N GLY A 72 -5.00 2.11 4.85
CA GLY A 72 -6.16 1.59 5.60
C GLY A 72 -5.79 0.94 6.94
N ILE A 73 -4.52 0.59 7.16
CA ILE A 73 -4.04 0.09 8.46
C ILE A 73 -3.57 1.25 9.34
N THR A 74 -2.82 2.20 8.79
CA THR A 74 -2.08 3.21 9.56
C THR A 74 -2.60 4.63 9.40
N GLY A 75 -3.64 4.85 8.60
CA GLY A 75 -3.92 6.17 8.05
C GLY A 75 -2.71 6.72 7.30
N GLU A 76 -2.57 8.04 7.28
CA GLU A 76 -1.43 8.75 6.68
C GLU A 76 -0.22 8.86 7.64
N GLU A 77 -0.21 8.10 8.75
CA GLU A 77 0.86 8.19 9.74
C GLU A 77 2.21 7.74 9.19
N LEU A 78 2.24 6.74 8.31
CA LEU A 78 3.50 6.19 7.77
C LEU A 78 3.76 6.55 6.30
N ILE A 79 2.70 6.74 5.52
CA ILE A 79 2.78 7.12 4.10
C ILE A 79 2.00 8.40 3.90
N SER A 80 2.74 9.46 3.62
CA SER A 80 2.23 10.80 3.29
C SER A 80 3.24 11.52 2.40
N GLU A 81 2.84 12.64 1.81
CA GLU A 81 3.74 13.49 1.01
C GLU A 81 4.97 13.95 1.80
N GLU A 82 4.77 14.31 3.07
CA GLU A 82 5.84 14.80 3.94
C GLU A 82 6.82 13.69 4.36
N LYS A 83 6.29 12.49 4.67
CA LYS A 83 7.09 11.41 5.28
C LYS A 83 7.77 10.52 4.25
N THR A 84 7.12 10.32 3.11
CA THR A 84 7.55 9.38 2.06
C THR A 84 7.34 10.01 0.69
N PRO A 85 8.03 11.13 0.37
CA PRO A 85 7.77 11.90 -0.83
C PRO A 85 7.98 11.12 -2.13
N ALA A 86 8.95 10.20 -2.19
CA ALA A 86 9.20 9.42 -3.41
C ALA A 86 8.11 8.37 -3.65
N ILE A 87 7.69 7.64 -2.60
CA ILE A 87 6.52 6.74 -2.63
C ILE A 87 5.25 7.53 -2.99
N TRP A 88 5.06 8.71 -2.39
CA TRP A 88 3.89 9.55 -2.66
C TRP A 88 3.83 9.99 -4.12
N ARG A 89 4.97 10.30 -4.72
CA ARG A 89 5.05 10.65 -6.13
C ARG A 89 4.60 9.51 -7.05
N VAL A 90 4.82 8.25 -6.68
CA VAL A 90 4.28 7.10 -7.44
C VAL A 90 2.75 7.14 -7.51
N LYS A 91 2.06 7.43 -6.39
CA LYS A 91 0.59 7.62 -6.40
C LYS A 91 0.20 8.76 -7.34
N LYS A 92 0.91 9.90 -7.25
CA LYS A 92 0.62 11.09 -8.07
C LYS A 92 0.81 10.85 -9.56
N GLU A 93 1.83 10.11 -9.97
CA GLU A 93 2.01 9.77 -11.39
C GLU A 93 0.94 8.79 -11.88
N LEU A 94 0.52 7.82 -11.06
CA LEU A 94 -0.57 6.90 -11.40
C LEU A 94 -1.93 7.59 -11.51
N GLU A 95 -2.20 8.60 -10.68
CA GLU A 95 -3.43 9.41 -10.76
C GLU A 95 -3.61 10.12 -12.11
N LYS A 96 -2.51 10.33 -12.87
CA LYS A 96 -2.56 10.94 -14.20
C LYS A 96 -2.96 9.94 -15.30
N VAL A 97 -2.98 8.64 -15.01
CA VAL A 97 -3.38 7.61 -15.98
C VAL A 97 -4.91 7.55 -16.03
N GLU A 98 -5.49 7.98 -17.16
CA GLU A 98 -6.95 8.05 -17.35
C GLU A 98 -7.65 6.71 -17.01
N GLY A 99 -7.11 5.58 -17.48
CA GLY A 99 -7.67 4.26 -17.19
C GLY A 99 -7.69 3.91 -15.70
N ILE A 100 -6.71 4.37 -14.91
CA ILE A 100 -6.68 4.19 -13.45
C ILE A 100 -7.74 5.05 -12.79
N ALA A 101 -7.89 6.31 -13.22
CA ALA A 101 -8.92 7.20 -12.71
C ALA A 101 -10.34 6.66 -12.99
N VAL A 102 -10.59 6.20 -14.22
CA VAL A 102 -11.86 5.56 -14.61
C VAL A 102 -12.12 4.31 -13.79
N TRP A 103 -11.11 3.44 -13.63
CA TRP A 103 -11.23 2.23 -12.82
C TRP A 103 -11.59 2.54 -11.36
N ARG A 104 -10.88 3.47 -10.72
CA ARG A 104 -11.14 3.85 -9.31
C ARG A 104 -12.51 4.50 -9.10
N ALA A 105 -13.08 5.13 -10.13
CA ALA A 105 -14.41 5.71 -10.08
C ALA A 105 -15.53 4.66 -10.23
N SER A 106 -15.22 3.45 -10.72
CA SER A 106 -16.18 2.39 -10.97
C SER A 106 -16.78 1.81 -9.68
N GLU A 107 -18.03 1.34 -9.78
CA GLU A 107 -18.70 0.64 -8.68
C GLU A 107 -18.02 -0.70 -8.35
N GLU A 108 -17.43 -1.35 -9.35
CA GLU A 108 -16.67 -2.59 -9.16
C GLU A 108 -15.47 -2.36 -8.25
N TYR A 109 -14.66 -1.33 -8.52
CA TYR A 109 -13.51 -1.00 -7.68
C TYR A 109 -13.92 -0.64 -6.25
N LYS A 110 -15.00 0.13 -6.08
CA LYS A 110 -15.51 0.49 -4.74
C LYS A 110 -15.92 -0.76 -3.96
N GLY A 111 -16.71 -1.63 -4.59
CA GLY A 111 -17.14 -2.89 -3.97
C GLY A 111 -15.97 -3.80 -3.59
N ILE A 112 -14.96 -3.94 -4.46
CA ILE A 112 -13.75 -4.72 -4.17
C ILE A 112 -12.95 -4.07 -3.02
N SER A 113 -12.83 -2.75 -3.01
CA SER A 113 -12.08 -2.02 -1.98
C SER A 113 -12.74 -2.15 -0.60
N GLU A 114 -14.05 -1.99 -0.52
CA GLU A 114 -14.83 -2.20 0.71
C GLU A 114 -14.69 -3.62 1.24
N GLN A 115 -14.80 -4.63 0.36
CA GLN A 115 -14.62 -6.03 0.74
C GLN A 115 -13.20 -6.32 1.23
N ASN A 116 -12.18 -5.75 0.59
CA ASN A 116 -10.79 -5.89 1.01
C ASN A 116 -10.59 -5.31 2.42
N PHE A 117 -11.08 -4.10 2.70
CA PHE A 117 -10.94 -3.51 4.03
C PHE A 117 -11.73 -4.27 5.10
N ALA A 118 -12.97 -4.69 4.79
CA ALA A 118 -13.76 -5.53 5.70
C ALA A 118 -13.06 -6.84 6.02
N PHE A 119 -12.43 -7.46 5.01
CA PHE A 119 -11.67 -8.70 5.18
C PHE A 119 -10.39 -8.50 6.00
N LEU A 120 -9.63 -7.45 5.72
CA LEU A 120 -8.39 -7.14 6.46
C LEU A 120 -8.67 -6.72 7.91
N GLY A 121 -9.84 -6.15 8.20
CA GLY A 121 -10.27 -5.80 9.55
C GLY A 121 -9.63 -4.54 10.13
N TYR A 122 -9.16 -3.65 9.25
CA TYR A 122 -8.58 -2.36 9.61
C TYR A 122 -9.36 -1.24 8.89
N HIS A 123 -9.60 -0.13 9.60
CA HIS A 123 -10.28 1.07 9.11
C HIS A 123 -9.39 2.29 9.39
#